data_AF-A0A9X2UPF9-F1
#
_entry.id   AF-A0A9X2UPF9-F1
#
_cell.length_a   1.000
_cell.length_b   1.000
_cell.length_c   1.000
_cell.angle_alpha   90.00
_cell.angle_beta   90.00
_cell.angle_gamma   90.00
#
_symmetry.space_group_name_H-M   'P 1'
#
loop_
_entity.id
_entity.type
_entity.pdbx_description
1 polymer ?
#
loop_
_entity_poly.entity_id
_entity_poly.type
_entity_poly.pdbx_seq_one_letter_code
_entity_poly.pdbx_strand_id
1 'polypeptide(L)'
;MPAVKEEPTRPVSGEDLADMLNRDPATVSRAGRKKYFCNDFPVFEWAEMHPRGNQIRHFNVPVRVLKERLPKEEWERFGVFE
;
A
#
# COMPACT_ATOMS: atom_id res chain seq x y z
N MET A 1 15.73 -21.21 -6.19
CA MET A 1 15.34 -19.79 -6.08
C MET A 1 15.12 -19.52 -4.60
N PRO A 2 15.88 -18.63 -3.95
CA PRO A 2 15.67 -18.35 -2.53
C PRO A 2 14.25 -17.80 -2.37
N ALA A 3 13.48 -18.40 -1.45
CA ALA A 3 12.18 -17.90 -1.07
C ALA A 3 12.34 -16.44 -0.65
N VAL A 4 11.83 -15.53 -1.49
CA VAL A 4 11.64 -14.13 -1.13
C VAL A 4 10.85 -14.19 0.16
N LYS A 5 11.47 -13.86 1.30
CA LYS A 5 10.79 -13.76 2.58
C LYS A 5 9.52 -12.97 2.30
N GLU A 6 8.36 -13.60 2.42
CA GLU A 6 7.07 -12.94 2.28
C GLU A 6 7.06 -11.84 3.34
N GLU A 7 7.44 -10.63 2.92
CA GLU A 7 7.53 -9.49 3.80
C GLU A 7 6.09 -9.25 4.27
N PRO A 8 5.83 -9.18 5.58
CA PRO A 8 4.46 -9.07 6.05
C PRO A 8 3.85 -7.79 5.47
N THR A 9 2.77 -7.94 4.70
CA THR A 9 1.99 -6.83 4.16
C THR A 9 0.69 -6.67 4.92
N ARG A 10 0.17 -5.44 4.97
CA ARG A 10 -1.17 -5.17 5.49
C ARG A 10 -2.06 -4.54 4.40
N PRO A 11 -3.35 -4.89 4.37
CA PRO A 11 -4.30 -4.24 3.48
C PRO A 11 -4.55 -2.82 3.98
N VAL A 12 -4.25 -1.84 3.13
CA VAL A 12 -4.44 -0.41 3.35
C VAL A 12 -5.39 0.11 2.28
N SER A 13 -6.32 1.00 2.64
CA SER A 13 -7.20 1.60 1.64
C SER A 13 -6.42 2.53 0.70
N GLY A 14 -6.97 2.81 -0.48
CA GLY A 14 -6.34 3.77 -1.40
C GLY A 14 -6.27 5.19 -0.83
N GLU A 15 -7.20 5.55 0.05
CA GLU A 15 -7.25 6.85 0.72
C GLU A 15 -6.18 6.94 1.81
N ASP A 16 -6.08 5.94 2.68
CA ASP A 16 -5.04 5.88 3.72
C ASP A 16 -3.63 5.83 3.12
N LEU A 17 -3.44 5.06 2.04
CA LEU A 17 -2.16 5.02 1.33
C LEU A 17 -1.82 6.37 0.71
N ALA A 18 -2.82 7.10 0.22
CA ALA A 18 -2.62 8.41 -0.36
C ALA A 18 -2.28 9.45 0.71
N ASP A 19 -2.95 9.43 1.85
CA ASP A 19 -2.62 10.26 3.01
C ASP A 19 -1.18 9.99 3.49
N MET A 20 -0.81 8.72 3.65
CA MET A 20 0.55 8.30 4.05
C MET A 20 1.63 8.76 3.06
N LEU A 21 1.31 8.77 1.76
CA LEU A 21 2.24 9.24 0.71
C LEU A 21 2.14 10.74 0.46
N ASN A 22 1.29 11.46 1.19
CA ASN A 22 0.94 12.86 0.99
C ASN A 22 0.58 13.15 -0.49
N ARG A 23 -0.32 12.34 -1.04
CA ARG A 23 -0.78 12.39 -2.42
C ARG A 23 -2.28 12.31 -2.51
N ASP A 24 -2.79 12.69 -3.67
CA ASP A 24 -4.21 12.55 -3.98
C ASP A 24 -4.58 11.06 -4.20
N PRO A 25 -5.70 10.56 -3.65
CA PRO A 25 -6.14 9.18 -3.83
C PRO A 25 -6.28 8.75 -5.30
N ALA A 26 -6.67 9.66 -6.19
CA ALA A 26 -6.74 9.39 -7.61
C ALA A 26 -5.36 9.19 -8.23
N THR A 27 -4.32 9.85 -7.69
CA THR A 27 -2.93 9.66 -8.09
C THR A 27 -2.43 8.29 -7.70
N VAL A 28 -2.67 7.85 -6.47
CA VAL A 28 -2.30 6.50 -6.00
C VAL A 28 -3.04 5.42 -6.78
N SER A 29 -4.35 5.59 -7.01
CA SER A 29 -5.16 4.67 -7.81
C SER A 29 -4.67 4.59 -9.27
N ARG A 30 -4.30 5.72 -9.88
CA ARG A 30 -3.69 5.75 -11.22
C ARG A 30 -2.33 5.07 -11.25
N ALA A 31 -1.48 5.32 -10.26
CA ALA A 31 -0.16 4.71 -10.16
C ALA A 31 -0.28 3.18 -10.01
N GLY A 32 -1.22 2.72 -9.18
CA GLY A 32 -1.55 1.31 -9.01
C GLY A 32 -1.97 0.62 -10.31
N ARG A 33 -2.81 1.27 -11.13
CA ARG A 33 -3.27 0.71 -12.41
C ARG A 33 -2.24 0.79 -13.54
N LYS A 34 -1.52 1.90 -13.63
CA LYS A 34 -0.61 2.21 -14.74
C LYS A 34 0.83 1.78 -14.50
N LYS A 35 1.11 1.10 -13.38
CA LYS A 35 2.45 0.64 -12.98
C LYS A 35 3.46 1.79 -12.85
N TYR A 36 3.04 2.89 -12.24
CA TYR A 36 3.91 4.00 -11.92
C TYR A 36 4.35 3.96 -10.47
N PHE A 37 5.53 4.54 -10.22
CA PHE A 37 6.00 4.81 -8.88
C PHE A 37 5.23 6.02 -8.31
N CYS A 38 4.87 5.93 -7.03
CA CYS A 38 4.29 7.03 -6.28
C CYS A 38 5.21 7.33 -5.10
N ASN A 39 5.82 8.51 -5.10
CA ASN A 39 6.75 8.95 -4.04
C ASN A 39 7.88 7.92 -3.80
N ASP A 40 8.50 7.45 -4.90
CA ASP A 40 9.54 6.41 -4.93
C ASP A 40 9.09 4.99 -4.55
N PHE A 41 7.78 4.77 -4.32
CA PHE A 41 7.24 3.46 -4.00
C PHE A 41 6.52 2.79 -5.18
N PRO A 42 6.71 1.47 -5.39
CA PRO A 42 6.03 0.71 -6.42
C PRO A 42 4.60 0.33 -5.97
N VAL A 43 3.73 1.32 -5.78
CA VAL A 43 2.35 1.11 -5.29
C VAL A 43 1.51 0.15 -6.16
N PHE A 44 1.91 -0.06 -7.41
CA PHE A 44 1.30 -1.03 -8.32
C PHE A 44 1.57 -2.48 -7.98
N GLU A 45 2.68 -2.78 -7.29
CA GLU A 45 2.95 -4.13 -6.79
C GLU A 45 2.08 -4.44 -5.56
N TRP A 46 1.59 -3.40 -4.89
CA TRP A 46 0.74 -3.53 -3.70
C TRP A 46 -0.74 -3.57 -4.06
N ALA A 47 -1.13 -3.03 -5.21
CA ALA A 47 -2.54 -2.88 -5.59
C ALA A 47 -3.23 -4.24 -5.80
N GLU A 48 -4.20 -4.58 -4.93
CA GLU A 48 -5.09 -5.72 -5.13
C GLU A 48 -6.34 -5.27 -5.91
N MET A 49 -6.54 -5.86 -7.09
CA MET A 49 -7.72 -5.57 -7.91
C MET A 49 -8.96 -6.26 -7.36
N HIS A 50 -10.09 -5.57 -7.38
CA HIS A 50 -11.38 -6.19 -7.09
C HIS A 50 -11.66 -7.28 -8.15
N PRO A 51 -12.21 -8.45 -7.78
CA PRO A 51 -12.50 -9.55 -8.73
C PRO A 51 -13.48 -9.17 -9.85
N ARG A 52 -14.22 -8.07 -9.68
CA ARG A 52 -15.10 -7.47 -10.71
C ARG A 52 -14.37 -6.55 -11.71
N GLY A 53 -13.05 -6.41 -11.60
CA GLY A 53 -12.17 -5.96 -12.67
C GLY A 53 -12.03 -4.45 -12.91
N ASN A 54 -12.71 -3.58 -12.15
CA ASN A 54 -12.73 -2.14 -12.47
C ASN A 54 -12.28 -1.19 -11.35
N GLN A 55 -11.96 -1.73 -10.17
CA GLN A 55 -11.56 -0.95 -8.99
C GLN A 55 -10.44 -1.68 -8.23
N ILE A 56 -9.56 -0.91 -7.61
CA ILE A 56 -8.58 -1.44 -6.65
C ILE A 56 -9.35 -1.64 -5.34
N ARG A 57 -9.26 -2.84 -4.75
CA ARG A 57 -9.92 -3.19 -3.50
C ARG A 57 -9.18 -2.61 -2.30
N HIS A 58 -7.88 -2.81 -2.27
CA HIS A 58 -6.95 -2.28 -1.26
C HIS A 58 -5.51 -2.42 -1.78
N PHE A 59 -4.55 -1.92 -1.02
CA PHE A 59 -3.13 -2.04 -1.28
C PHE A 59 -2.47 -2.86 -0.18
N ASN A 60 -1.79 -3.94 -0.55
CA ASN A 60 -1.00 -4.77 0.35
C ASN A 60 0.37 -4.10 0.60
N VAL A 61 0.37 -3.11 1.49
CA VAL A 61 1.55 -2.30 1.80
C VAL A 61 2.47 -3.07 2.75
N PRO A 62 3.79 -3.13 2.48
CA PRO A 62 4.73 -3.77 3.39
C PRO A 62 4.78 -3.09 4.75
N VAL A 63 4.84 -3.88 5.82
CA VAL A 63 4.92 -3.37 7.21
C VAL A 63 6.11 -2.43 7.41
N ARG A 64 7.23 -2.65 6.71
CA ARG A 64 8.38 -1.73 6.78
C ARG A 64 8.00 -0.31 6.33
N VAL A 65 7.21 -0.19 5.26
CA VAL A 65 6.78 1.10 4.72
C VAL A 65 5.83 1.79 5.70
N LEU A 66 4.94 1.01 6.33
CA LEU A 66 4.07 1.51 7.40
C LEU A 66 4.89 2.04 8.57
N LYS A 67 5.89 1.28 9.05
CA LYS A 67 6.79 1.71 10.13
C LYS A 67 7.61 2.95 9.79
N GLU A 68 8.04 3.10 8.54
CA GLU A 68 8.86 4.22 8.09
C GLU A 68 8.06 5.51 7.87
N ARG A 69 6.80 5.39 7.47
CA ARG A 69 5.97 6.54 7.09
C ARG A 69 4.96 6.96 8.14
N LEU A 70 4.51 6.03 8.99
CA LEU A 70 3.51 6.28 10.02
C LEU A 70 4.14 6.25 11.40
N PRO A 71 3.70 7.13 12.32
CA PRO A 71 4.09 7.05 13.72
C PRO A 71 3.55 5.79 14.39
N LYS A 72 4.08 5.48 15.58
CA LYS A 72 3.80 4.20 16.25
C LYS A 72 2.31 3.97 16.55
N GLU A 73 1.52 5.01 16.66
CA GLU A 73 0.09 4.92 16.98
C GLU A 73 -0.79 4.60 15.74
N GLU A 74 -0.28 4.80 14.52
CA GLU A 74 -1.07 4.72 13.29
C GLU A 74 -0.94 3.38 12.57
N TRP A 75 0.25 2.76 12.54
CA TRP A 75 0.45 1.40 12.03
C TRP A 75 -0.28 0.31 12.86
N GLU A 76 -0.61 0.57 14.13
CA GLU A 76 -1.49 -0.30 14.93
C GLU A 76 -2.92 -0.37 14.38
N ARG A 77 -3.40 0.70 13.72
CA ARG A 77 -4.72 0.73 13.06
C ARG A 77 -4.80 -0.25 11.89
N PHE A 78 -3.66 -0.59 11.30
CA PHE A 78 -3.54 -1.60 10.24
C PHE A 78 -3.25 -3.01 10.79
N GLY A 79 -3.37 -3.19 12.11
CA GLY A 79 -3.19 -4.47 12.80
C GLY A 79 -1.73 -4.88 12.92
N VAL A 80 -0.78 -3.94 12.79
CA VAL A 80 0.62 -4.21 13.06
C VAL A 80 0.88 -3.95 14.54
N PHE A 81 1.09 -5.03 15.28
CA PHE A 81 1.45 -4.99 16.69
C PHE A 81 2.92 -5.42 16.83
N GLU A 82 3.65 -4.74 17.70
CA GLU A 82 5.04 -5.04 18.01
C GLU A 82 5.16 -5.87 19.28
#